data_AF-A0A1R0LSI1-F1
#
_entry.id   AF-A0A1R0LSI1-F1
#
_cell.length_a   1.000
_cell.length_b   1.000
_cell.length_c   1.000
_cell.angle_alpha   90.00
_cell.angle_beta   90.00
_cell.angle_gamma   90.00
#
_symmetry.space_group_name_H-M   'P 1'
#
loop_
_entity.id
_entity.type
_entity.pdbx_description
1 polymer ?
#
loop_
_entity_poly.entity_id
_entity_poly.type
_entity_poly.pdbx_seq_one_letter_code
_entity_poly.pdbx_strand_id
1 'polypeptide(L)'
;MDQQPELLELYKLAVEMADRVSARRGTANAFFLSVQSALVTLVAFGSPNLSQSPWWVPLAVALAGITLSGAWWLQLRSYRDLNSAKFQVIHKLEDHLAARLMADEWDILKRDPLPGRRTRYAELGTSERIVPLVFAMAHLILFGGTLSV
;
A
#
# COMPACT_ATOMS: atom_id res chain seq x y z
N MET A 1 -3.23 -0.83 43.81
CA MET A 1 -3.44 0.23 42.81
C MET A 1 -3.84 -0.48 41.53
N ASP A 2 -5.07 -0.28 41.08
CA ASP A 2 -5.66 -1.01 39.95
C ASP A 2 -4.95 -0.65 38.64
N GLN A 3 -3.92 -1.42 38.27
CA GLN A 3 -3.19 -1.27 37.00
C GLN A 3 -3.97 -1.80 35.79
N GLN A 4 -4.97 -2.64 36.04
CA GLN A 4 -5.80 -3.25 34.99
C GLN A 4 -6.60 -2.25 34.14
N PRO A 5 -7.28 -1.22 34.71
CA PRO A 5 -7.97 -0.21 33.90
C PRO A 5 -7.00 0.62 33.05
N GLU A 6 -5.84 1.01 33.58
CA GLU A 6 -4.84 1.77 32.84
C GLU A 6 -4.29 0.97 31.65
N LEU A 7 -3.95 -0.30 31.87
CA LEU A 7 -3.48 -1.21 30.82
C LEU A 7 -4.53 -1.37 29.71
N LEU A 8 -5.80 -1.53 30.07
CA LEU A 8 -6.89 -1.66 29.10
C LEU A 8 -7.07 -0.39 28.26
N GLU A 9 -6.93 0.79 28.86
CA GLU A 9 -6.99 2.07 28.12
C GLU A 9 -5.82 2.22 27.15
N LEU A 10 -4.59 1.87 27.57
CA LEU A 10 -3.42 1.86 26.68
C LEU A 10 -3.59 0.86 25.52
N TYR A 11 -4.15 -0.30 25.79
CA TYR A 11 -4.47 -1.30 24.76
C TYR A 11 -5.47 -0.76 23.74
N LYS A 12 -6.60 -0.20 24.20
CA LYS A 12 -7.62 0.39 23.31
C LYS A 12 -7.02 1.49 22.42
N LEU A 13 -6.24 2.39 23.02
CA LEU A 13 -5.57 3.47 22.28
C LEU A 13 -4.60 2.91 21.23
N ALA A 14 -3.82 1.89 21.58
CA ALA A 14 -2.87 1.26 20.66
C ALA A 14 -3.60 0.61 19.46
N VAL A 15 -4.69 -0.12 19.71
CA VAL A 15 -5.53 -0.74 18.67
C VAL A 15 -6.15 0.33 17.77
N GLU A 16 -6.74 1.38 18.34
CA GLU A 16 -7.32 2.49 17.57
C GLU A 16 -6.27 3.18 16.70
N MET A 17 -5.06 3.41 17.20
CA MET A 17 -3.97 3.98 16.43
C MET A 17 -3.51 3.08 15.27
N ALA A 18 -3.56 1.75 15.43
CA ALA A 18 -3.25 0.80 14.36
C ALA A 18 -4.35 0.81 13.28
N ASP A 19 -5.61 0.86 13.68
CA ASP A 19 -6.75 0.97 12.76
C ASP A 19 -6.71 2.27 11.94
N ARG A 20 -6.50 3.42 12.60
CA ARG A 20 -6.35 4.72 11.93
C ARG A 20 -5.23 4.73 10.88
N VAL A 21 -4.10 4.07 11.16
CA VAL A 21 -3.00 3.93 10.18
C VAL A 21 -3.43 3.08 8.98
N SER A 22 -4.17 1.99 9.24
CA SER A 22 -4.71 1.13 8.19
C SER A 22 -5.71 1.87 7.30
N ALA A 23 -6.60 2.67 7.88
CA ALA A 23 -7.51 3.55 7.15
C ALA A 23 -6.75 4.60 6.30
N ARG A 24 -5.69 5.20 6.86
CA ARG A 24 -4.83 6.18 6.14
C ARG A 24 -4.06 5.56 4.97
N ARG A 25 -3.69 4.28 5.07
CA ARG A 25 -3.13 3.53 3.93
C ARG A 25 -4.16 3.39 2.80
N GLY A 26 -5.42 3.08 3.14
CA GLY A 26 -6.51 2.98 2.16
C GLY A 26 -6.74 4.28 1.39
N THR A 27 -6.78 5.41 2.08
CA THR A 27 -6.96 6.73 1.44
C THR A 27 -5.75 7.12 0.58
N ALA A 28 -4.52 6.86 1.04
CA ALA A 28 -3.31 7.09 0.25
C ALA A 28 -3.29 6.24 -1.05
N ASN A 29 -3.73 4.99 -0.98
CA ASN A 29 -3.84 4.12 -2.16
C ASN A 29 -4.83 4.66 -3.18
N ALA A 30 -6.02 5.09 -2.74
CA ALA A 30 -7.02 5.68 -3.61
C ALA A 30 -6.49 6.95 -4.30
N PHE A 31 -5.75 7.80 -3.58
CA PHE A 31 -5.10 8.98 -4.13
C PHE A 31 -4.12 8.64 -5.26
N PHE A 32 -3.14 7.76 -5.01
CA PHE A 32 -2.15 7.39 -6.02
C PHE A 32 -2.78 6.68 -7.21
N LEU A 33 -3.75 5.81 -6.98
CA LEU A 33 -4.49 5.15 -8.06
C LEU A 33 -5.18 6.17 -8.97
N SER A 34 -5.81 7.19 -8.39
CA SER A 34 -6.50 8.25 -9.12
C SER A 34 -5.53 9.08 -9.94
N VAL A 35 -4.44 9.55 -9.32
CA VAL A 35 -3.42 10.37 -10.00
C VAL A 35 -2.75 9.61 -11.14
N GLN A 36 -2.35 8.35 -10.90
CA GLN A 36 -1.69 7.54 -11.93
C GLN A 36 -2.64 7.16 -13.08
N SER A 37 -3.90 6.86 -12.78
CA SER A 37 -4.90 6.58 -13.82
C SER A 37 -5.17 7.82 -14.69
N ALA A 38 -5.27 8.99 -14.07
CA ALA A 38 -5.42 10.25 -14.79
C ALA A 38 -4.19 10.54 -15.67
N LEU A 39 -2.98 10.36 -15.15
CA LEU A 39 -1.75 10.58 -15.91
C LEU A 39 -1.64 9.65 -17.12
N VAL A 40 -1.87 8.35 -16.93
CA VAL A 40 -1.91 7.36 -18.03
C VAL A 40 -2.94 7.75 -19.08
N THR A 41 -4.14 8.17 -18.67
CA THR A 41 -5.20 8.61 -19.57
C THR A 41 -4.77 9.83 -20.39
N LEU A 42 -4.21 10.86 -19.73
CA LEU A 42 -3.73 12.06 -20.41
C LEU A 42 -2.64 11.76 -21.43
N VAL A 43 -1.70 10.87 -21.11
CA VAL A 43 -0.63 10.46 -22.03
C VAL A 43 -1.19 9.63 -23.20
N ALA A 44 -2.08 8.68 -22.93
CA ALA A 44 -2.66 7.83 -23.96
C ALA A 44 -3.45 8.64 -25.00
N PHE A 45 -4.32 9.56 -24.56
CA PHE A 45 -5.10 10.42 -25.46
C PHE A 45 -4.28 11.59 -26.03
N GLY A 46 -3.26 12.07 -25.31
CA GLY A 46 -2.35 13.13 -25.75
C GLY A 46 -1.21 12.65 -26.65
N SER A 47 -1.09 11.34 -26.87
CA SER A 47 0.02 10.70 -27.61
C SER A 47 0.33 11.35 -28.96
N PRO A 48 -0.64 11.69 -29.84
CA PRO A 48 -0.33 12.31 -31.13
C PRO A 48 0.33 13.69 -31.05
N ASN A 49 0.09 14.45 -29.97
CA ASN A 49 0.72 15.75 -29.73
C ASN A 49 2.08 15.58 -29.04
N LEU A 50 2.20 14.55 -28.18
CA LEU A 50 3.44 14.22 -27.49
C LEU A 50 4.50 13.65 -28.44
N SER A 51 4.12 12.89 -29.46
CA SER A 51 5.04 12.36 -30.48
C SER A 51 5.61 13.47 -31.38
N GLN A 52 4.84 14.53 -31.63
CA GLN A 52 5.32 15.72 -32.35
C GLN A 52 6.20 16.64 -31.51
N SER A 53 6.22 16.44 -30.19
CA SER A 53 7.04 17.21 -29.27
C SER A 53 8.49 16.70 -29.24
N PRO A 54 9.46 17.50 -28.81
CA PRO A 54 10.83 17.02 -28.61
C PRO A 54 10.87 15.81 -27.67
N TRP A 55 11.76 14.84 -27.93
CA TRP A 55 11.88 13.57 -27.19
C TRP A 55 11.97 13.70 -25.66
N TRP A 56 12.47 14.84 -25.15
CA TRP A 56 12.60 15.10 -23.71
C TRP A 56 11.24 15.34 -23.04
N VAL A 57 10.21 15.78 -23.77
CA VAL A 57 8.86 16.02 -23.25
C VAL A 57 8.19 14.70 -22.82
N PRO A 58 8.01 13.69 -23.70
CA PRO A 58 7.43 12.42 -23.29
C PRO A 58 8.33 11.69 -22.27
N LEU A 59 9.66 11.88 -22.31
CA LEU A 59 10.55 11.34 -21.29
C LEU A 59 10.28 11.95 -19.91
N ALA A 60 10.15 13.26 -19.81
CA ALA A 60 9.86 13.95 -18.55
C ALA A 60 8.52 13.46 -17.94
N VAL A 61 7.50 13.27 -18.78
CA VAL A 61 6.20 12.74 -18.33
C VAL A 61 6.31 11.28 -17.86
N ALA A 62 7.06 10.44 -18.58
CA ALA A 62 7.29 9.06 -18.17
C ALA A 62 8.07 8.98 -16.83
N LEU A 63 9.10 9.81 -16.67
CA LEU A 63 9.84 9.92 -15.41
C LEU A 63 8.95 10.40 -14.26
N ALA A 64 8.04 11.35 -14.50
CA ALA A 64 7.06 11.79 -13.50
C ALA A 64 6.15 10.62 -13.06
N GLY A 65 5.63 9.84 -14.00
CA GLY A 65 4.81 8.66 -13.69
C GLY A 65 5.57 7.56 -12.93
N ILE A 66 6.82 7.29 -13.32
CA ILE A 66 7.68 6.30 -12.65
C ILE A 66 8.04 6.75 -11.24
N THR A 67 8.39 8.03 -11.05
CA THR A 67 8.70 8.59 -9.73
C THR A 67 7.47 8.57 -8.81
N LEU A 68 6.27 8.88 -9.32
CA LEU A 68 5.01 8.72 -8.58
C LEU A 68 4.76 7.26 -8.18
N SER A 69 5.01 6.30 -9.08
CA SER A 69 4.95 4.87 -8.75
C SER A 69 5.94 4.48 -7.65
N GLY A 70 7.18 4.99 -7.71
CA GLY A 70 8.19 4.76 -6.69
C GLY A 70 7.77 5.33 -5.32
N ALA A 71 7.24 6.56 -5.31
CA ALA A 71 6.72 7.19 -4.10
C ALA A 71 5.55 6.40 -3.51
N TRP A 72 4.62 5.94 -4.35
CA TRP A 72 3.50 5.09 -3.92
C TRP A 72 3.99 3.78 -3.28
N TRP A 73 4.95 3.11 -3.92
CA TRP A 73 5.53 1.88 -3.38
C TRP A 73 6.22 2.09 -2.03
N LEU A 74 6.99 3.17 -1.88
CA LEU A 74 7.64 3.53 -0.61
C LEU A 74 6.61 3.81 0.49
N GLN A 75 5.53 4.51 0.15
CA GLN A 75 4.46 4.82 1.09
C GLN A 75 3.74 3.55 1.58
N LEU A 76 3.43 2.63 0.67
CA LEU A 76 2.87 1.32 0.98
C LEU A 76 3.77 0.50 1.92
N ARG A 77 5.08 0.50 1.64
CA ARG A 77 6.07 -0.16 2.49
C ARG A 77 6.10 0.45 3.89
N SER A 78 6.18 1.78 3.97
CA SER A 78 6.21 2.51 5.24
C SER A 78 5.00 2.20 6.12
N TYR A 79 3.78 2.24 5.57
CA TYR A 79 2.58 1.92 6.33
C TYR A 79 2.57 0.49 6.85
N ARG A 80 3.02 -0.47 6.04
CA ARG A 80 3.09 -1.87 6.46
C ARG A 80 4.11 -2.06 7.59
N ASP A 81 5.29 -1.47 7.46
CA ASP A 81 6.35 -1.60 8.45
C ASP A 81 5.92 -0.96 9.79
N LEU A 82 5.28 0.22 9.73
CA LEU A 82 4.70 0.88 10.89
C LEU A 82 3.58 0.05 11.53
N ASN A 83 2.66 -0.49 10.74
CA ASN A 83 1.54 -1.26 11.26
C ASN A 83 2.04 -2.56 11.91
N SER A 84 3.02 -3.23 11.29
CA SER A 84 3.66 -4.41 11.88
C SER A 84 4.31 -4.11 13.22
N ALA A 85 5.01 -2.97 13.35
CA ALA A 85 5.58 -2.54 14.62
C ALA A 85 4.49 -2.26 15.68
N LYS A 86 3.38 -1.62 15.29
CA LYS A 86 2.24 -1.37 16.21
C LYS A 86 1.63 -2.67 16.73
N PHE A 87 1.37 -3.64 15.85
CA PHE A 87 0.84 -4.95 16.24
C PHE A 87 1.78 -5.72 17.17
N GLN A 88 3.11 -5.62 16.98
CA GLN A 88 4.05 -6.20 17.93
C GLN A 88 3.94 -5.59 19.33
N VAL A 89 3.68 -4.28 19.44
CA VAL A 89 3.45 -3.63 20.73
C VAL A 89 2.11 -4.06 21.33
N ILE A 90 1.05 -4.10 20.51
CA ILE A 90 -0.28 -4.57 20.94
C ILE A 90 -0.20 -5.99 21.51
N HIS A 91 0.44 -6.92 20.81
CA HIS A 91 0.58 -8.31 21.28
C HIS A 91 1.34 -8.44 22.60
N LYS A 92 2.30 -7.54 22.87
CA LYS A 92 3.01 -7.49 24.17
C LYS A 92 2.13 -6.94 25.30
N LEU A 93 1.25 -5.99 24.99
CA LEU A 93 0.25 -5.51 25.96
C LEU A 93 -0.74 -6.63 26.30
N GLU A 94 -1.15 -7.41 25.29
CA GLU A 94 -2.06 -8.54 25.46
C GLU A 94 -1.53 -9.65 26.38
N ASP A 95 -0.20 -9.84 26.49
CA ASP A 95 0.40 -10.81 27.42
C ASP A 95 0.06 -10.51 28.90
N HIS A 96 -0.40 -9.29 29.20
CA HIS A 96 -0.78 -8.83 30.54
C HIS A 96 -2.30 -8.71 30.70
N LEU A 97 -3.08 -9.01 29.66
CA LEU A 97 -4.55 -9.02 29.66
C LEU A 97 -5.07 -10.46 29.82
N ALA A 98 -6.34 -10.59 30.20
CA ALA A 98 -6.98 -11.90 30.36
C ALA A 98 -7.16 -12.66 29.03
N ALA A 99 -7.15 -11.95 27.90
CA ALA A 99 -7.30 -12.51 26.57
C ALA A 99 -6.41 -11.76 25.56
N ARG A 100 -5.97 -12.46 24.51
CA ARG A 100 -5.05 -11.96 23.50
C ARG A 100 -5.70 -11.84 22.13
N LEU A 101 -6.76 -11.04 22.05
CA LEU A 101 -7.66 -10.98 20.90
C LEU A 101 -6.95 -10.83 19.55
N MET A 102 -6.03 -9.86 19.42
CA MET A 102 -5.32 -9.57 18.18
C MET A 102 -4.26 -10.62 17.87
N ALA A 103 -3.54 -11.11 18.89
CA ALA A 103 -2.57 -12.18 18.70
C ALA A 103 -3.24 -13.50 18.29
N ASP A 104 -4.37 -13.85 18.91
CA ASP A 104 -5.15 -15.03 18.59
C ASP A 104 -5.70 -14.95 17.16
N GLU A 105 -6.23 -13.79 16.74
CA GLU A 105 -6.65 -13.53 15.36
C GLU A 105 -5.49 -13.76 14.38
N TRP A 106 -4.32 -13.19 14.67
CA TRP A 106 -3.13 -13.34 13.85
C TRP A 106 -2.63 -14.79 13.75
N ASP A 107 -2.73 -15.54 14.84
CA ASP A 107 -2.37 -16.96 14.89
C ASP A 107 -3.34 -17.82 14.07
N ILE A 108 -4.65 -17.56 14.14
CA ILE A 108 -5.66 -18.22 13.30
C ILE A 108 -5.36 -17.98 11.82
N LEU A 109 -5.09 -16.73 11.44
CA LEU A 109 -4.75 -16.36 10.06
C LEU A 109 -3.49 -17.05 9.53
N LYS A 110 -2.53 -17.38 10.41
CA LYS A 110 -1.30 -18.08 10.04
C LYS A 110 -1.44 -19.60 10.03
N ARG A 111 -2.31 -20.16 10.86
CA ARG A 111 -2.42 -21.62 11.07
C ARG A 111 -3.35 -22.31 10.08
N ASP A 112 -4.33 -21.62 9.50
CA ASP A 112 -5.24 -22.22 8.51
C ASP A 112 -4.76 -21.97 7.06
N PRO A 113 -4.08 -22.94 6.41
CA PRO A 113 -4.04 -22.99 4.96
C PRO A 113 -5.44 -23.39 4.48
N LEU A 114 -6.22 -22.41 4.01
CA LEU A 114 -7.48 -22.67 3.29
C LEU A 114 -7.26 -23.77 2.23
N PRO A 115 -8.09 -24.82 2.18
CA PRO A 115 -7.91 -25.93 1.27
C PRO A 115 -8.13 -25.46 -0.17
N GLY A 116 -7.06 -25.49 -0.98
CA GLY A 116 -7.11 -25.18 -2.41
C GLY A 116 -6.25 -23.99 -2.83
N ARG A 117 -4.95 -24.23 -3.05
CA ARG A 117 -3.95 -23.52 -3.90
C ARG A 117 -3.97 -21.98 -4.02
N ARG A 118 -4.69 -21.22 -3.19
CA ARG A 118 -4.59 -19.76 -3.12
C ARG A 118 -4.28 -19.34 -1.70
N THR A 119 -2.99 -19.43 -1.41
CA THR A 119 -2.21 -18.42 -0.68
C THR A 119 -2.89 -17.87 0.58
N ARG A 120 -2.50 -18.44 1.73
CA ARG A 120 -2.02 -17.73 2.93
C ARG A 120 -2.58 -16.32 3.01
N TYR A 121 -3.66 -16.11 3.78
CA TYR A 121 -4.42 -14.85 3.94
C TYR A 121 -3.75 -13.76 3.13
N ALA A 122 -4.15 -13.64 1.85
CA ALA A 122 -3.43 -12.86 0.87
C ALA A 122 -3.30 -11.46 1.45
N GLU A 123 -2.15 -11.20 2.09
CA GLU A 123 -1.88 -9.91 2.67
C GLU A 123 -2.16 -8.97 1.51
N LEU A 124 -3.14 -8.09 1.66
CA LEU A 124 -3.44 -7.05 0.68
C LEU A 124 -2.13 -6.35 0.24
N GLY A 125 -1.06 -6.45 1.03
CA GLY A 125 0.32 -6.12 0.68
C GLY A 125 0.93 -6.77 -0.57
N THR A 126 0.51 -7.94 -1.06
CA THR A 126 1.09 -8.50 -2.31
C THR A 126 0.39 -7.94 -3.54
N SER A 127 -0.94 -7.91 -3.55
CA SER A 127 -1.72 -7.30 -4.64
C SER A 127 -1.49 -5.79 -4.71
N GLU A 128 -1.41 -5.08 -3.57
CA GLU A 128 -1.15 -3.64 -3.54
C GLU A 128 0.26 -3.26 -4.00
N ARG A 129 1.28 -4.11 -3.82
CA ARG A 129 2.65 -3.81 -4.28
C ARG A 129 2.84 -3.96 -5.78
N ILE A 130 2.00 -4.77 -6.43
CA ILE A 130 2.05 -4.97 -7.87
C ILE A 130 1.50 -3.74 -8.60
N VAL A 131 0.54 -3.02 -8.02
CA VAL A 131 -0.12 -1.88 -8.69
C VAL A 131 0.86 -0.76 -9.07
N PRO A 132 1.73 -0.25 -8.18
CA PRO A 132 2.74 0.75 -8.58
C PRO A 132 3.66 0.26 -9.70
N LEU A 133 4.03 -1.02 -9.69
CA LEU A 133 4.86 -1.62 -10.75
C LEU A 133 4.13 -1.67 -12.09
N VAL A 134 2.85 -2.05 -12.08
CA VAL A 134 2.00 -2.04 -13.29
C VAL A 134 1.94 -0.64 -13.88
N PHE A 135 1.75 0.40 -13.07
CA PHE A 135 1.78 1.78 -13.56
C PHE A 135 3.15 2.21 -14.04
N ALA A 136 4.24 1.83 -13.37
CA ALA A 136 5.59 2.13 -13.86
C ALA A 136 5.83 1.52 -15.24
N MET A 137 5.44 0.26 -15.43
CA MET A 137 5.50 -0.42 -16.73
C MET A 137 4.60 0.25 -17.78
N ALA A 138 3.39 0.67 -17.41
CA ALA A 138 2.49 1.39 -18.32
C ALA A 138 3.14 2.70 -18.82
N HIS A 139 3.79 3.47 -17.95
CA HIS A 139 4.50 4.69 -18.36
C HIS A 139 5.68 4.41 -19.29
N LEU A 140 6.43 3.31 -19.07
CA LEU A 140 7.49 2.88 -19.98
C LEU A 140 6.96 2.47 -21.36
N ILE A 141 5.86 1.72 -21.39
CA ILE A 141 5.22 1.30 -22.66
C ILE A 141 4.71 2.52 -23.42
N LEU A 142 4.05 3.46 -22.74
CA LEU A 142 3.56 4.70 -23.37
C LEU A 142 4.69 5.56 -23.92
N PHE A 143 5.81 5.66 -23.20
CA PHE A 143 7.01 6.34 -23.67
C PHE A 143 7.62 5.67 -24.92
N GLY A 144 7.73 4.34 -24.93
CA GLY A 144 8.18 3.61 -26.12
C GLY A 144 7.27 3.85 -27.33
N GLY A 145 5.95 3.87 -27.09
CA GLY A 145 4.95 4.16 -28.10
C GLY A 145 5.06 5.57 -28.70
N THR A 146 5.35 6.59 -27.89
CA THR A 146 5.49 7.97 -28.39
C THR A 146 6.76 8.19 -29.20
N LEU A 147 7.79 7.35 -29.04
CA LEU A 147 9.03 7.40 -29.82
C LEU A 147 8.97 6.62 -31.15
N SER A 148 7.98 5.75 -31.31
CA SER A 148 7.84 4.86 -32.48
C SER A 148 6.81 5.34 -33.50
N VAL A 149 6.17 6.48 -33.23
CA VAL A 149 5.25 7.22 -34.11
C VAL A 149 6.00 8.39 -34.73
#